data_AF-A0A7W0LGZ8-F1
#
_entry.id   AF-A0A7W0LGZ8-F1
#
_cell.length_a   1.000
_cell.length_b   1.000
_cell.length_c   1.000
_cell.angle_alpha   90.00
_cell.angle_beta   90.00
_cell.angle_gamma   90.00
#
_symmetry.space_group_name_H-M   'P 1'
#
loop_
_entity.id
_entity.type
_entity.pdbx_description
1 polymer ?
#
loop_
_entity_poly.entity_id
_entity_poly.type
_entity_poly.pdbx_seq_one_letter_code
_entity_poly.pdbx_strand_id
1 'polypeptide(L)'
;MTSPPSALAGWTVEQIAAGRRWVNAWKAAGPNLERIRRHELRQLDSYRTIALLCGPADYRVAPRAPKSTSGLIEQQRLFRKMRRP
;
A
#
# COMPACT_ATOMS: atom_id res chain seq x y z
N MET A 1 11.88 -21.78 30.91
CA MET A 1 11.62 -21.88 29.45
C MET A 1 12.81 -21.27 28.73
N THR A 2 13.52 -22.04 27.92
CA THR A 2 14.64 -21.54 27.09
C THR A 2 14.08 -20.82 25.86
N SER A 3 14.65 -19.66 25.50
CA SER A 3 14.27 -18.96 24.27
C SER A 3 14.69 -19.78 23.05
N PRO A 4 13.89 -19.78 21.97
CA PRO A 4 14.28 -20.45 20.73
C PRO A 4 15.57 -19.84 20.17
N PRO A 5 16.39 -20.63 19.45
CA PRO A 5 17.60 -20.14 18.83
C PRO A 5 17.29 -18.97 17.87
N SER A 6 18.24 -18.03 17.76
CA SER A 6 18.14 -16.90 16.84
C SER A 6 17.84 -17.40 15.41
N ALA A 7 16.98 -16.68 14.69
CA ALA A 7 16.74 -16.94 13.26
C ALA A 7 18.02 -16.82 12.41
N LEU A 8 19.08 -16.21 12.96
CA LEU A 8 20.39 -16.05 12.33
C LEU A 8 21.45 -17.02 12.89
N ALA A 9 21.07 -18.01 13.71
CA ALA A 9 22.03 -18.91 14.37
C ALA A 9 22.93 -19.69 13.38
N GLY A 10 22.46 -19.93 12.15
CA GLY A 10 23.24 -20.57 11.09
C GLY A 10 23.99 -19.60 10.16
N TRP A 11 24.01 -18.30 10.46
CA TRP A 11 24.59 -17.29 9.59
C TRP A 11 26.02 -16.96 10.01
N THR A 12 26.89 -16.80 9.01
CA THR A 12 28.24 -16.25 9.18
C THR A 12 28.18 -14.75 9.51
N VAL A 13 29.29 -14.21 10.05
CA VAL A 13 29.42 -12.78 10.37
C VAL A 13 29.25 -11.93 9.11
N GLU A 14 29.78 -12.40 7.98
CA GLU A 14 29.70 -11.75 6.68
C GLU A 14 28.25 -11.69 6.17
N GLN A 15 27.50 -12.78 6.32
CA GLN A 15 26.07 -12.83 5.96
C GLN A 15 25.25 -11.90 6.86
N ILE A 16 25.53 -11.86 8.17
CA ILE A 16 24.87 -10.93 9.09
C ILE A 16 25.16 -9.48 8.69
N ALA A 17 26.42 -9.16 8.35
CA ALA A 17 26.81 -7.85 7.88
C ALA A 17 26.12 -7.47 6.56
N ALA A 18 26.03 -8.41 5.62
CA ALA A 18 25.31 -8.21 4.36
C ALA A 18 23.81 -7.97 4.60
N GLY A 19 23.18 -8.75 5.48
CA GLY A 19 21.78 -8.54 5.87
C GLY A 19 21.54 -7.16 6.48
N ARG A 20 22.44 -6.69 7.35
CA ARG A 20 22.36 -5.33 7.92
C ARG A 20 22.45 -4.25 6.84
N ARG A 21 23.32 -4.40 5.85
CA ARG A 21 23.41 -3.46 4.71
C ARG A 21 22.09 -3.40 3.94
N TRP A 22 21.49 -4.55 3.65
CA TRP A 22 20.19 -4.61 2.98
C TRP A 22 19.06 -3.97 3.79
N VAL A 23 18.99 -4.25 5.09
CA VAL A 23 18.01 -3.61 5.98
C VAL A 23 18.18 -2.10 5.97
N ASN A 24 19.41 -1.60 6.03
CA ASN A 24 19.69 -0.17 5.98
C ASN A 24 19.30 0.44 4.63
N ALA A 25 19.59 -0.24 3.53
CA ALA A 25 19.17 0.18 2.19
C ALA A 25 17.65 0.30 2.10
N TRP A 26 16.90 -0.69 2.59
CA TRP A 26 15.44 -0.64 2.61
C TRP A 26 14.88 0.44 3.52
N LYS A 27 15.47 0.66 4.69
CA LYS A 27 15.10 1.78 5.59
C LYS A 27 15.29 3.13 4.92
N ALA A 28 16.38 3.31 4.17
CA ALA A 28 16.64 4.54 3.44
C ALA A 28 15.72 4.70 2.21
N ALA A 29 15.45 3.62 1.49
CA ALA A 29 14.60 3.63 0.30
C ALA A 29 13.11 3.80 0.64
N GLY A 30 12.64 3.27 1.77
CA GLY A 30 11.23 3.22 2.17
C GLY A 30 10.49 4.56 2.04
N PRO A 31 10.99 5.67 2.61
CA PRO A 31 10.34 6.98 2.49
C PRO A 31 10.20 7.46 1.04
N ASN A 32 11.20 7.20 0.21
CA ASN A 32 11.17 7.57 -1.22
C ASN A 32 10.18 6.72 -2.00
N LEU A 33 10.15 5.41 -1.73
CA LEU A 33 9.17 4.50 -2.33
C LEU A 33 7.74 4.88 -1.93
N GLU A 34 7.50 5.26 -0.68
CA GLU A 34 6.18 5.73 -0.23
C GLU A 34 5.78 7.04 -0.92
N ARG A 35 6.73 7.96 -1.11
CA ARG A 35 6.49 9.19 -1.88
C ARG A 35 6.10 8.87 -3.33
N ILE A 36 6.83 7.95 -3.98
CA ILE A 36 6.54 7.50 -5.35
C ILE A 36 5.16 6.85 -5.41
N ARG A 37 4.89 5.88 -4.53
CA ARG A 37 3.58 5.20 -4.42
C ARG A 37 2.43 6.20 -4.30
N ARG A 38 2.54 7.20 -3.42
CA ARG A 38 1.51 8.24 -3.25
C ARG A 38 1.33 9.11 -4.49
N HIS A 39 2.42 9.42 -5.18
CA HIS A 39 2.36 10.19 -6.42
C HIS A 39 1.66 9.38 -7.52
N GLU A 40 2.08 8.13 -7.72
CA GLU A 40 1.50 7.22 -8.71
C GLU A 40 0.01 6.96 -8.44
N LEU A 41 -0.38 6.70 -7.19
CA LEU A 41 -1.79 6.51 -6.82
C LEU A 41 -2.67 7.74 -7.13
N ARG A 42 -2.14 8.96 -7.00
CA ARG A 42 -2.88 10.19 -7.34
C ARG A 42 -3.04 10.39 -8.85
N GLN A 43 -2.09 9.91 -9.64
CA GLN A 43 -2.10 10.03 -11.10
C GLN A 43 -2.74 8.80 -11.78
N LEU A 44 -3.07 7.76 -11.00
CA LEU A 44 -3.61 6.52 -11.51
C LEU A 44 -5.02 6.71 -12.08
N ASP A 45 -5.20 6.35 -13.34
CA ASP A 45 -6.52 6.16 -13.93
C ASP A 45 -7.14 4.89 -13.34
N SER A 46 -8.01 5.09 -12.35
CA SER A 46 -8.69 4.00 -11.65
C SER A 46 -9.54 3.15 -12.59
N TYR A 47 -10.18 3.75 -13.60
CA TYR A 47 -11.05 3.02 -14.53
C TYR A 47 -10.23 2.10 -15.43
N ARG A 48 -9.14 2.62 -16.00
CA ARG A 48 -8.22 1.81 -16.80
C ARG A 48 -7.60 0.69 -15.97
N THR A 49 -7.22 0.97 -14.73
CA THR A 49 -6.59 -0.04 -13.85
C THR A 49 -7.55 -1.16 -13.49
N ILE A 50 -8.80 -0.83 -13.14
CA ILE A 50 -9.82 -1.84 -12.85
C ILE A 50 -10.10 -2.68 -14.11
N ALA A 51 -10.14 -2.07 -15.30
CA ALA A 51 -10.34 -2.80 -16.55
C ALA A 51 -9.22 -3.81 -16.84
N LEU A 52 -7.97 -3.52 -16.46
CA LEU A 52 -6.85 -4.48 -16.58
C LEU A 52 -7.03 -5.70 -15.67
N LEU A 53 -7.68 -5.55 -14.51
CA LEU A 53 -7.87 -6.64 -13.54
C LEU A 53 -9.17 -7.42 -13.77
N CYS A 54 -10.24 -6.73 -14.16
CA CYS A 54 -11.59 -7.29 -14.22
C CYS A 54 -12.11 -7.47 -15.65
N GLY A 55 -11.32 -7.12 -16.66
CA GLY A 55 -11.75 -7.04 -18.05
C GLY A 55 -12.42 -5.71 -18.40
N PRO A 56 -12.60 -5.43 -19.70
CA PRO A 56 -13.17 -4.17 -20.17
C PRO A 56 -14.63 -4.03 -19.72
N ALA A 57 -14.97 -2.88 -19.13
CA ALA A 57 -16.34 -2.51 -18.80
C ALA A 57 -16.50 -0.99 -18.86
N ASP A 58 -17.72 -0.53 -19.14
CA ASP A 58 -18.06 0.89 -19.04
C ASP A 58 -18.41 1.23 -17.59
N TYR A 59 -17.49 1.89 -16.90
CA TYR A 59 -17.65 2.36 -15.52
C TYR A 59 -18.25 3.77 -15.45
N ARG A 60 -18.72 4.32 -16.57
CA ARG A 60 -19.42 5.61 -16.63
C ARG A 60 -20.94 5.45 -16.61
N VAL A 61 -21.43 4.22 -16.84
CA VAL A 61 -22.87 3.91 -16.89
C VAL A 61 -23.29 2.94 -15.78
N ALA A 62 -24.57 2.95 -15.45
CA ALA A 62 -25.15 2.02 -14.49
C ALA A 62 -25.01 0.55 -14.99
N PRO A 63 -24.84 -0.44 -14.09
CA PRO A 63 -24.81 -0.33 -12.63
C PRO A 63 -23.42 -0.03 -12.04
N ARG A 64 -22.38 0.11 -12.87
CA ARG A 64 -20.98 0.20 -12.44
C ARG A 64 -20.48 1.62 -12.17
N ALA A 65 -21.22 2.63 -12.64
CA ALA A 65 -20.93 4.03 -12.36
C ALA A 65 -20.80 4.30 -10.84
N PRO A 66 -19.71 4.95 -10.39
CA PRO A 66 -19.57 5.34 -9.00
C PRO A 66 -20.74 6.21 -8.55
N LYS A 67 -21.40 5.80 -7.46
CA LYS A 67 -22.49 6.57 -6.87
C LYS A 67 -21.93 7.57 -5.87
N SER A 68 -22.39 8.81 -5.95
CA SER A 68 -22.05 9.88 -5.00
C SER A 68 -22.61 9.65 -3.59
N THR A 69 -23.42 8.61 -3.41
CA THR A 69 -24.15 8.26 -2.18
C THR A 69 -23.97 6.79 -1.77
N SER A 70 -22.88 6.13 -2.21
CA SER A 70 -22.61 4.77 -1.71
C SER A 70 -22.32 4.79 -0.20
N GLY A 71 -22.54 3.66 0.47
CA GLY A 71 -22.24 3.53 1.90
C GLY A 71 -20.79 3.91 2.24
N LEU A 72 -19.84 3.59 1.36
CA LEU A 72 -18.44 3.96 1.52
C LEU A 72 -18.21 5.48 1.45
N ILE A 73 -18.86 6.17 0.50
CA ILE A 73 -18.75 7.63 0.37
C ILE A 73 -19.38 8.33 1.59
N GLU A 74 -20.50 7.82 2.09
CA GLU A 74 -21.12 8.37 3.29
C GLU A 74 -20.27 8.12 4.54
N GLN A 75 -19.68 6.93 4.70
CA GLN A 75 -18.71 6.65 5.77
C GLN A 75 -17.52 7.61 5.75
N GLN A 76 -16.92 7.83 4.57
CA GLN A 76 -15.82 8.80 4.41
C GLN A 76 -16.24 10.23 4.80
N ARG A 77 -17.45 10.63 4.41
CA ARG A 77 -18.02 11.95 4.77
C ARG A 77 -18.18 12.08 6.28
N LEU A 78 -18.69 11.05 6.96
CA LEU A 78 -18.85 11.03 8.41
C LEU A 78 -17.49 11.06 9.14
N PHE A 79 -16.54 10.22 8.74
CA PHE A 79 -15.19 10.22 9.34
C PHE A 79 -14.46 11.55 9.15
N ARG A 80 -14.63 12.21 8.00
CA ARG A 80 -14.07 13.55 7.78
C ARG A 80 -14.65 14.59 8.75
N LYS A 81 -15.94 14.52 9.06
CA LYS A 81 -16.58 15.40 10.07
C LYS A 81 -16.11 15.10 11.49
N MET A 82 -15.74 13.85 11.78
CA MET A 82 -15.26 13.43 13.10
C MET A 82 -13.77 13.70 13.35
N ARG A 83 -12.97 14.02 12.33
CA ARG A 83 -11.62 14.57 12.53
C ARG A 83 -11.76 15.96 13.16
N ARG A 84 -11.69 16.01 14.50
CA ARG A 84 -11.41 17.24 15.24
C ARG A 84 -9.99 17.74 14.87
N PRO A 85 -9.75 19.06 14.89
CA PRO A 85 -8.42 19.63 14.71
C PRO A 85 -7.43 19.12 15.76
#